data_AF-A0A395WCH9-F1
#
_entry.id   AF-A0A395WCH9-F1
#
_cell.length_a   1.000
_cell.length_b   1.000
_cell.length_c   1.000
_cell.angle_alpha   90.00
_cell.angle_beta   90.00
_cell.angle_gamma   90.00
#
_symmetry.space_group_name_H-M   'P 1'
#
loop_
_entity.id
_entity.type
_entity.pdbx_description
1 polymer ?
#
loop_
_entity_poly.entity_id
_entity_poly.type
_entity_poly.pdbx_seq_one_letter_code
_entity_poly.pdbx_strand_id
1 'polypeptide(L)'
;MSIKRMSLRFNLDNEADRKAWELLQNLSGSKNKAIISAINGYFEQDNNLAEIVRETIAECLRNISVIQAQAGPTTEILSEEENELMDSLDMFFGE
;
A
#
# COMPACT_ATOMS: atom_id res chain seq x y z
N MET A 1 32.22 -30.34 9.90
CA MET A 1 31.49 -29.05 9.82
C MET A 1 32.48 -27.91 9.71
N SER A 2 32.36 -27.06 8.70
CA SER A 2 33.14 -25.82 8.58
C SER A 2 32.43 -24.69 9.33
N ILE A 3 32.82 -24.46 10.58
CA ILE A 3 32.25 -23.38 11.40
C ILE A 3 33.04 -22.09 11.14
N LYS A 4 32.33 -21.02 10.80
CA LYS A 4 32.88 -19.65 10.72
C LYS A 4 32.39 -18.85 11.93
N ARG A 5 33.28 -18.04 12.50
CA ARG A 5 32.97 -17.16 13.64
C ARG A 5 33.07 -15.70 13.20
N MET A 6 32.17 -14.87 13.71
CA MET A 6 32.20 -13.42 13.57
C MET A 6 31.87 -12.78 14.92
N SER A 7 32.30 -11.54 15.12
CA SER A 7 31.97 -10.72 16.29
C SER A 7 31.08 -9.58 15.85
N LEU A 8 30.01 -9.32 16.61
CA LEU A 8 29.06 -8.24 16.40
C LEU A 8 29.06 -7.34 17.63
N ARG A 9 29.14 -6.03 17.42
CA ARG A 9 29.08 -5.02 18.49
C ARG A 9 27.90 -4.10 18.20
N PHE A 10 27.17 -3.75 19.26
CA PHE A 10 26.07 -2.80 19.21
C PHE A 10 26.53 -1.49 19.84
N ASN A 11 26.34 -0.37 19.16
CA ASN A 11 26.51 0.94 19.75
C ASN A 11 25.20 1.35 20.43
N LEU A 12 25.14 1.34 21.77
CA LEU A 12 23.91 1.65 22.50
C LEU A 12 23.52 3.14 22.46
N ASP A 13 24.43 4.02 22.05
CA ASP A 13 24.12 5.43 21.79
C ASP A 13 23.39 5.61 20.44
N ASN A 14 23.48 4.62 19.54
CA ASN A 14 22.71 4.58 18.31
C ASN A 14 21.36 3.87 18.57
N GLU A 15 20.26 4.54 18.21
CA GLU A 15 18.92 4.03 18.47
C GLU A 15 18.61 2.71 17.75
N ALA A 16 19.05 2.55 16.51
CA ALA A 16 18.81 1.34 15.73
C ALA A 16 19.55 0.12 16.32
N ASP A 17 20.82 0.30 16.67
CA ASP A 17 21.63 -0.71 17.33
C ASP A 17 21.07 -1.08 18.70
N ARG A 18 20.66 -0.08 19.50
CA ARG A 18 20.02 -0.30 20.81
C ARG A 18 18.75 -1.13 20.68
N LYS A 19 17.88 -0.79 19.74
CA LYS A 19 16.66 -1.55 19.47
C LYS A 19 16.96 -2.99 19.04
N ALA A 20 17.93 -3.19 18.15
CA ALA A 20 18.36 -4.52 17.73
C ALA A 20 18.91 -5.34 18.91
N TRP A 21 19.68 -4.70 19.79
CA TRP A 21 20.18 -5.31 21.02
C TRP A 21 19.05 -5.74 21.97
N GLU A 22 18.08 -4.85 22.24
CA GLU A 22 16.93 -5.15 23.10
C GLU A 22 16.11 -6.34 22.58
N LEU A 23 15.84 -6.38 21.26
CA LEU A 23 15.19 -7.52 20.62
C LEU A 23 15.99 -8.81 20.81
N LEU A 24 17.31 -8.75 20.61
CA LEU A 24 18.18 -9.93 20.74
C LEU A 24 18.29 -10.42 22.19
N GLN A 25 18.29 -9.50 23.16
CA GLN A 25 18.37 -9.80 24.60
C GLN A 25 17.12 -10.56 25.06
N ASN A 26 15.94 -10.05 24.72
CA ASN A 26 14.64 -10.57 25.18
C ASN A 26 14.23 -11.92 24.56
N LEU A 27 15.02 -12.45 23.62
CA LEU A 27 14.78 -13.77 23.04
C LEU A 27 15.16 -14.90 24.00
N SER A 28 14.20 -15.80 24.25
CA SER A 28 14.41 -17.06 24.98
C SER A 28 15.20 -18.12 24.20
N GLY A 29 15.35 -17.93 22.89
CA GLY A 29 16.03 -18.85 21.97
C GLY A 29 17.49 -18.51 21.66
N SER A 30 18.08 -19.22 20.70
CA SER A 30 19.45 -18.97 20.23
C SER A 30 19.55 -17.64 19.50
N LYS A 31 20.33 -16.71 20.09
CA LYS A 31 20.67 -15.42 19.49
C LYS A 31 21.33 -15.57 18.12
N ASN A 32 22.21 -16.56 17.96
CA ASN A 32 22.85 -16.84 16.67
C ASN A 32 21.84 -17.25 15.60
N LYS A 33 20.86 -18.11 15.95
CA LYS A 33 19.80 -18.51 15.02
C LYS A 33 18.93 -17.31 14.62
N ALA A 34 18.58 -16.46 15.58
CA ALA A 34 17.81 -15.25 15.31
C ALA A 34 18.53 -14.29 14.36
N ILE A 35 19.83 -14.06 14.57
CA ILE A 35 20.66 -13.22 13.69
C ILE A 35 20.71 -13.80 12.28
N ILE A 36 20.97 -15.12 12.14
CA ILE A 36 21.02 -15.77 10.82
C ILE A 36 19.67 -15.65 10.10
N SER A 37 18.56 -15.90 10.81
CA SER A 37 17.22 -15.77 10.24
C SER A 37 16.90 -14.34 9.81
N ALA A 38 17.31 -13.33 10.59
CA ALA A 38 17.11 -11.93 10.24
C ALA A 38 17.91 -11.54 8.99
N ILE A 39 19.16 -11.99 8.87
CA ILE A 39 20.01 -11.75 7.68
C ILE A 39 19.38 -12.40 6.44
N ASN A 40 19.01 -13.68 6.52
CA ASN A 40 18.38 -14.37 5.39
C ASN A 40 17.07 -13.68 5.00
N GLY A 41 16.22 -13.35 5.98
CA GLY A 41 14.96 -12.66 5.74
C GLY A 41 15.12 -11.28 5.10
N TYR A 42 16.16 -10.52 5.46
CA TYR A 42 16.45 -9.23 4.84
C TYR A 42 16.73 -9.35 3.34
N PHE A 43 17.53 -10.34 2.94
CA PHE A 43 17.85 -10.56 1.52
C PHE A 43 16.75 -11.31 0.76
N GLU A 44 15.91 -12.08 1.45
CA GLU A 44 14.76 -12.77 0.85
C GLU A 44 13.57 -11.82 0.62
N GLN A 45 13.37 -10.82 1.47
CA GLN A 45 12.28 -9.83 1.35
C GLN A 45 12.41 -8.91 0.12
N ASP A 46 13.60 -8.77 -0.44
CA ASP A 46 13.82 -8.00 -1.67
C ASP A 46 13.17 -8.65 -2.90
N ASN A 47 12.65 -9.87 -2.77
CA ASN A 47 11.83 -10.50 -3.78
C ASN A 47 10.34 -10.45 -3.40
N ASN A 48 9.64 -9.56 -4.09
CA ASN A 48 8.35 -9.87 -4.68
C ASN A 48 7.10 -9.72 -3.78
N LEU A 49 7.13 -9.17 -2.56
CA LEU A 49 5.84 -8.98 -1.85
C LEU A 49 4.93 -7.97 -2.57
N ALA A 50 5.46 -6.82 -2.95
CA ALA A 50 4.68 -5.79 -3.67
C ALA A 50 4.27 -6.26 -5.08
N GLU A 51 5.08 -7.09 -5.70
CA GLU A 51 4.82 -7.64 -7.03
C GLU A 51 3.82 -8.81 -6.95
N ILE A 52 3.94 -9.73 -6.00
CA ILE A 52 2.91 -10.74 -5.66
C ILE A 52 1.58 -10.07 -5.35
N VAL A 53 1.56 -9.02 -4.52
CA VAL A 53 0.32 -8.31 -4.18
C VAL A 53 -0.29 -7.68 -5.44
N ARG A 54 0.52 -7.04 -6.28
CA ARG A 54 0.07 -6.45 -7.55
C ARG A 54 -0.46 -7.50 -8.52
N GLU A 55 0.24 -8.62 -8.69
CA GLU A 55 -0.19 -9.73 -9.55
C GLU A 55 -1.48 -10.36 -9.06
N THR A 56 -1.59 -10.61 -7.76
CA THR A 56 -2.78 -11.20 -7.13
C THR A 56 -3.99 -10.28 -7.33
N ILE A 57 -3.84 -8.97 -7.09
CA ILE A 57 -4.92 -8.00 -7.32
C ILE A 57 -5.30 -7.95 -8.80
N ALA A 58 -4.32 -7.91 -9.71
CA ALA A 58 -4.57 -7.88 -11.15
C ALA A 58 -5.30 -9.14 -11.63
N GLU A 59 -4.93 -10.31 -11.11
CA GLU A 59 -5.59 -11.58 -11.41
C GLU A 59 -7.03 -11.64 -10.88
N CYS A 60 -7.26 -11.24 -9.63
CA CYS A 60 -8.60 -11.19 -9.05
C CYS A 60 -9.52 -10.24 -9.83
N LEU A 61 -9.02 -9.06 -10.23
CA LEU A 61 -9.80 -8.07 -10.97
C LEU A 61 -10.00 -8.42 -12.45
N ARG A 62 -9.16 -9.27 -13.05
CA ARG A 62 -9.26 -9.66 -14.46
C ARG A 62 -10.56 -10.40 -14.79
N ASN A 63 -11.12 -11.14 -13.83
CA ASN A 63 -12.36 -11.90 -14.01
C ASN A 63 -13.60 -11.16 -13.49
N ILE A 64 -13.43 -9.99 -12.88
CA ILE A 64 -14.54 -9.15 -12.45
C ILE A 64 -14.96 -8.35 -13.68
N SER A 65 -16.09 -8.73 -14.28
CA SER A 65 -16.79 -7.90 -15.27
C SER A 65 -17.26 -6.64 -14.55
N VAL A 66 -16.40 -5.63 -14.51
CA VAL A 66 -16.76 -4.30 -14.05
C VAL A 66 -17.74 -3.77 -15.09
N ILE A 67 -19.03 -3.82 -14.77
CA ILE A 67 -19.99 -2.92 -15.40
C ILE A 67 -19.54 -1.53 -14.97
N GLN A 68 -18.67 -0.94 -15.78
CA GLN A 68 -18.34 0.46 -15.68
C GLN A 68 -19.69 1.15 -15.88
N ALA A 69 -20.32 1.56 -14.78
CA ALA A 69 -21.43 2.49 -14.84
C ALA A 69 -20.83 3.69 -15.53
N GLN A 70 -21.05 3.75 -16.84
CA GLN A 70 -20.77 4.92 -17.62
C GLN A 70 -21.49 6.03 -16.87
N ALA A 71 -20.72 6.93 -16.24
CA ALA A 71 -21.17 8.28 -16.11
C ALA A 71 -21.30 8.79 -17.54
N GLY A 72 -22.37 8.36 -18.22
CA GLY A 72 -22.87 9.09 -19.36
C GLY A 72 -23.10 10.50 -18.87
N PRO A 73 -22.81 11.52 -19.69
CA PRO A 73 -23.25 12.86 -19.35
C PRO A 73 -24.76 12.75 -19.13
N THR A 74 -25.20 12.94 -17.88
CA THR A 74 -26.59 13.18 -17.59
C THR A 74 -26.88 14.52 -18.24
N THR A 75 -27.21 14.50 -19.53
CA THR A 75 -28.00 15.58 -20.11
C THR A 75 -29.33 15.45 -19.36
N GLU A 76 -29.44 16.16 -18.25
CA GLU A 76 -30.71 16.39 -17.58
C GLU A 76 -31.61 16.98 -18.67
N ILE A 77 -32.51 16.15 -19.19
CA ILE A 77 -33.59 16.63 -20.04
C ILE A 77 -34.48 17.39 -19.08
N LEU A 78 -34.16 18.66 -18.87
CA LEU A 78 -34.97 19.57 -18.10
C LEU A 78 -36.38 19.55 -18.69
N SER A 79 -37.39 19.45 -17.84
CA SER A 79 -38.78 19.48 -18.30
C SER A 79 -39.05 20.80 -19.02
N GLU A 80 -40.08 20.84 -19.87
CA GLU A 80 -40.44 22.06 -20.60
C GLU A 80 -40.73 23.22 -19.62
N GLU A 81 -41.27 22.92 -18.44
CA GLU A 81 -41.47 23.93 -17.38
C GLU A 81 -40.16 24.43 -16.77
N GLU A 82 -39.15 23.57 -16.63
CA GLU A 82 -37.83 23.95 -16.11
C GLU A 82 -37.06 24.82 -17.11
N ASN A 83 -37.20 24.53 -18.41
CA ASN A 83 -36.62 25.38 -19.47
C ASN A 83 -37.31 26.74 -19.55
N GLU A 84 -38.64 26.80 -19.46
CA GLU A 84 -39.38 28.07 -19.42
C GLU A 84 -38.99 28.92 -18.20
N LEU A 85 -38.77 28.29 -17.04
CA LEU A 85 -38.27 28.97 -15.85
C LEU A 85 -36.87 29.55 -16.07
N MET A 86 -35.97 28.79 -16.70
CA MET A 86 -34.60 29.24 -16.97
C MET A 86 -34.58 30.41 -17.99
N ASP A 87 -35.38 30.31 -19.06
CA ASP A 87 -35.54 31.38 -20.05
C ASP A 87 -36.13 32.67 -19.42
N SER A 88 -37.04 32.53 -18.45
CA SER A 88 -37.59 33.68 -17.71
C SER A 88 -36.55 34.38 -16.83
N LEU A 89 -35.61 33.62 -16.24
CA LEU A 89 -34.54 34.16 -15.41
C LEU A 89 -33.52 34.92 -16.27
N ASP A 90 -33.16 34.37 -17.42
CA ASP A 90 -32.23 35.03 -18.35
C ASP A 90 -32.80 36.35 -18.88
N MET A 91 -34.13 36.41 -19.11
CA MET A 91 -34.80 37.65 -19.50
C MET A 91 -34.87 38.70 -18.37
N PHE A 92 -34.80 38.27 -17.11
CA PHE A 92 -34.81 39.15 -15.94
C PHE A 92 -33.41 39.68 -15.58
N PHE A 93 -32.36 38.90 -15.83
CA PHE A 93 -30.96 39.26 -15.56
C PHE A 93 -30.21 39.79 -16.79
N GLY A 94 -30.78 39.68 -17.99
CA GLY A 94 -30.23 40.22 -19.23
C GLY A 94 -30.55 41.70 -19.43
N GLU A 95 -29.57 42.56 -19.17
CA GLU A 95 -29.41 43.87 -19.81
C GLU A 95 -28.61 43.73 -21.12
#